data_AF-A0A259H7R6-F1
#
_entry.id   AF-A0A259H7R6-F1
#
_cell.length_a   1.000
_cell.length_b   1.000
_cell.length_c   1.000
_cell.angle_alpha   90.00
_cell.angle_beta   90.00
_cell.angle_gamma   90.00
#
_symmetry.space_group_name_H-M   'P 1'
#
loop_
_entity.id
_entity.type
_entity.pdbx_description
1 polymer ?
#
loop_
_entity_poly.entity_id
_entity_poly.type
_entity_poly.pdbx_seq_one_letter_code
_entity_poly.pdbx_strand_id
1 'polypeptide(L)'
;MDPRTRSVVVRAEIAGDGRLAPGQTASLTLLGPVQPGAVQIPRSAVIQGARGAMVFVREAKGYRSAPVTVIGAAGQFAVITGLAPGARVAVSGVSQLKSALDQ
;
A
#
# COMPACT_ATOMS: atom_id res chain seq x y z
N MET A 1 -21.32 6.47 12.01
CA MET A 1 -20.95 7.22 10.79
C MET A 1 -21.88 8.41 10.68
N ASP A 2 -21.36 9.60 10.45
CA ASP A 2 -22.18 10.77 10.12
C ASP A 2 -22.63 10.65 8.66
N PRO A 3 -23.94 10.56 8.37
CA PRO A 3 -24.46 10.37 7.01
C PRO A 3 -24.24 11.56 6.08
N ARG A 4 -23.98 12.77 6.61
CA ARG A 4 -23.72 13.98 5.81
C ARG A 4 -22.27 14.07 5.35
N THR A 5 -21.32 13.60 6.16
CA THR A 5 -19.87 13.73 5.92
C THR A 5 -19.19 12.40 5.64
N ARG A 6 -19.93 11.28 5.75
CA ARG A 6 -19.42 9.90 5.68
C ARG A 6 -18.20 9.66 6.59
N SER A 7 -18.13 10.39 7.69
CA SER A 7 -17.01 10.34 8.64
C SER A 7 -17.32 9.46 9.84
N VAL A 8 -16.27 8.91 10.45
CA VAL A 8 -16.31 8.21 11.74
C VAL A 8 -15.68 9.13 12.78
N VAL A 9 -16.32 9.27 13.95
CA VAL A 9 -15.80 10.07 15.05
C VAL A 9 -14.74 9.24 15.79
N VAL A 10 -13.53 9.77 15.88
CA VAL A 10 -12.43 9.22 16.69
C VAL A 10 -12.18 10.17 17.85
N ARG A 11 -12.16 9.64 19.08
CA ARG A 11 -11.81 10.40 20.29
C ARG A 11 -10.52 9.84 20.85
N ALA A 12 -9.56 10.72 21.12
CA ALA A 12 -8.30 10.41 21.77
C ALA A 12 -8.15 11.29 23.00
N GLU A 13 -7.62 10.73 24.08
CA GLU A 13 -7.21 11.49 25.26
C GLU A 13 -5.70 11.74 25.17
N ILE A 14 -5.30 12.99 25.34
CA ILE A 14 -3.90 13.40 25.31
C ILE A 14 -3.60 13.99 26.68
N ALA A 15 -2.54 13.50 27.33
CA ALA A 15 -2.07 14.09 28.58
C ALA A 15 -1.66 15.55 28.30
N GLY A 16 -2.31 16.48 28.98
CA GLY A 16 -2.06 17.90 28.80
C GLY A 16 -0.76 18.31 29.49
N ASP A 17 0.19 18.80 28.72
CA ASP A 17 1.41 19.48 29.21
C ASP A 17 1.28 21.02 29.18
N GLY A 18 0.05 21.52 28.97
CA GLY A 18 -0.27 22.95 28.87
C GLY A 18 -0.02 23.58 27.49
N ARG A 19 0.42 22.81 26.48
CA ARG A 19 0.77 23.34 25.15
C ARG A 19 -0.35 23.21 24.11
N LEU A 20 -1.46 22.57 24.45
CA LEU A 20 -2.60 22.36 23.57
C LEU A 20 -3.74 23.32 23.92
N ALA A 21 -4.09 24.20 22.98
CA ALA A 21 -5.21 25.12 23.14
C ALA A 21 -6.47 24.58 22.43
N PRO A 22 -7.68 24.76 23.03
CA PRO A 22 -8.93 24.48 22.34
C PRO A 22 -9.05 25.22 21.00
N GLY A 23 -9.58 24.55 19.98
CA GLY A 23 -9.74 25.12 18.64
C GLY A 23 -8.52 24.98 17.72
N GLN A 24 -7.38 24.48 18.21
CA GLN A 24 -6.22 24.20 17.39
C GLN A 24 -6.46 22.99 16.46
N THR A 25 -5.97 23.07 15.22
CA THR A 25 -5.95 21.91 14.31
C THR A 25 -4.86 20.93 14.72
N ALA A 26 -5.20 19.65 14.80
CA ALA A 26 -4.26 18.56 15.06
C ALA A 26 -4.29 17.54 13.91
N SER A 27 -3.15 16.93 13.61
CA SER A 27 -3.06 15.78 12.70
C SER A 27 -2.84 14.51 13.52
N LEU A 28 -3.62 13.47 13.21
CA LEU A 28 -3.55 12.16 13.87
C LEU A 28 -3.13 11.12 12.83
N THR A 29 -2.14 10.29 13.16
CA THR A 29 -1.79 9.12 12.37
C THR A 29 -2.25 7.88 13.13
N LEU A 30 -3.21 7.15 12.58
CA LEU A 30 -3.64 5.86 13.11
C LEU A 30 -2.77 4.74 12.53
N LEU A 31 -2.05 4.04 13.40
CA LEU A 31 -1.29 2.84 13.04
C LEU A 31 -2.16 1.61 13.30
N GLY A 32 -2.49 0.88 12.23
CA GLY A 32 -3.22 -0.39 12.32
C GLY A 32 -2.27 -1.59 12.48
N PRO A 33 -2.78 -2.74 12.92
CA PRO A 33 -2.00 -3.97 12.94
C PRO A 33 -1.55 -4.34 11.52
N VAL A 34 -0.28 -4.73 11.39
CA VAL A 34 0.28 -5.22 10.13
C VAL A 34 -0.27 -6.63 9.91
N GLN A 35 -1.03 -6.82 8.84
CA GLN A 35 -1.49 -8.14 8.45
C GLN A 35 -0.26 -9.03 8.16
N PRO A 36 -0.17 -10.26 8.68
CA PRO A 36 0.98 -11.11 8.44
C PRO A 36 1.27 -11.28 6.93
N GLY A 37 2.53 -11.11 6.54
CA GLY A 37 2.93 -11.16 5.13
C GLY A 37 2.58 -9.91 4.31
N ALA A 38 2.08 -8.84 4.94
CA ALA A 38 1.91 -7.55 4.29
C ALA A 38 3.25 -6.86 4.07
N VAL A 39 3.47 -6.38 2.85
CA VAL A 39 4.64 -5.59 2.46
C VAL A 39 4.20 -4.32 1.74
N GLN A 40 4.89 -3.22 2.01
CA GLN A 40 4.68 -1.95 1.33
C GLN A 40 5.61 -1.86 0.12
N ILE A 41 5.04 -1.59 -1.05
CA ILE A 41 5.79 -1.41 -2.29
C ILE A 41 5.35 -0.12 -3.01
N PRO A 42 6.18 0.45 -3.89
CA PRO A 42 5.75 1.55 -4.76
C PRO A 42 4.53 1.13 -5.57
N ARG A 43 3.53 2.01 -5.67
CA ARG A 43 2.31 1.76 -6.44
C ARG A 43 2.60 1.51 -7.93
N SER A 44 3.69 2.07 -8.45
CA SER A 44 4.19 1.82 -9.82
C SER A 44 4.58 0.37 -10.08
N ALA A 45 4.88 -0.41 -9.05
CA ALA A 45 5.26 -1.81 -9.16
C ALA A 45 4.05 -2.77 -9.27
N VAL A 46 2.84 -2.29 -8.98
CA VAL A 46 1.60 -3.06 -9.04
C VAL A 46 0.97 -2.92 -10.41
N ILE A 47 0.71 -4.05 -11.07
CA ILE A 47 0.04 -4.13 -12.37
C ILE A 47 -1.37 -4.63 -12.13
N GLN A 48 -2.35 -3.91 -12.68
CA GLN A 48 -3.74 -4.35 -12.73
C GLN A 48 -3.96 -5.11 -14.04
N GLY A 49 -4.26 -6.40 -13.95
CA GLY A 49 -4.62 -7.25 -15.09
C GLY A 49 -6.04 -7.78 -14.98
N ALA A 50 -6.50 -8.50 -16.03
CA ALA A 50 -7.85 -9.06 -16.06
C ALA A 50 -8.13 -10.06 -14.92
N ARG A 51 -7.08 -10.67 -14.36
CA ARG A 51 -7.15 -11.64 -13.24
C ARG A 51 -6.86 -11.01 -11.87
N GLY A 52 -6.73 -9.68 -11.79
CA GLY A 52 -6.41 -8.96 -10.56
C GLY A 52 -5.00 -8.37 -10.55
N ALA A 53 -4.55 -8.00 -9.36
CA ALA A 53 -3.25 -7.35 -9.16
C ALA A 53 -2.09 -8.35 -9.22
N MET A 54 -0.98 -7.94 -9.84
CA MET A 54 0.24 -8.72 -9.92
C MET A 54 1.49 -7.83 -9.89
N VAL A 55 2.63 -8.43 -9.57
CA VAL A 55 3.95 -7.79 -9.59
C VAL A 55 4.94 -8.64 -10.38
N PHE A 56 6.00 -8.01 -10.89
CA PHE A 56 7.12 -8.76 -11.47
C PHE A 56 8.21 -8.97 -10.43
N VAL A 57 8.49 -10.23 -10.10
CA VAL A 57 9.54 -10.65 -9.19
C VAL A 57 10.78 -11.05 -9.99
N ARG A 58 11.95 -10.58 -9.57
CA ARG A 58 13.22 -10.91 -10.19
C ARG A 58 13.64 -12.33 -9.83
N GLU A 59 13.95 -13.13 -10.85
CA GLU A 59 14.51 -14.48 -10.72
C GLU A 59 15.96 -14.51 -11.24
N ALA A 60 16.61 -15.67 -11.11
CA ALA A 60 17.99 -15.88 -11.57
C ALA A 60 18.18 -15.55 -13.05
N LYS A 61 17.15 -15.78 -13.89
CA LYS A 61 17.14 -15.47 -15.32
C LYS A 61 15.87 -14.73 -15.73
N GLY A 62 15.75 -13.46 -15.31
CA GLY A 62 14.70 -12.55 -15.78
C GLY A 62 13.66 -12.22 -14.71
N TYR A 63 12.40 -12.14 -15.12
CA TYR A 63 11.28 -11.74 -14.27
C TYR A 63 10.11 -12.72 -14.40
N ARG A 64 9.48 -13.04 -13.28
CA ARG A 64 8.24 -13.82 -13.22
C ARG A 64 7.11 -12.92 -12.75
N SER A 65 5.93 -13.01 -13.36
CA SER A 65 4.70 -12.41 -12.82
C SER A 65 4.19 -13.22 -11.62
N ALA A 66 4.02 -12.58 -10.48
CA ALA A 66 3.43 -13.17 -9.28
C ALA A 66 2.11 -12.45 -8.94
N PRO A 67 0.98 -13.18 -8.77
CA PRO A 67 -0.25 -12.57 -8.31
C PRO A 67 -0.09 -12.07 -6.87
N VAL A 68 -0.70 -10.92 -6.57
CA VAL A 68 -0.68 -10.32 -5.24
C VAL A 68 -2.07 -9.81 -4.86
N THR A 69 -2.33 -9.69 -3.57
CA THR A 69 -3.55 -9.03 -3.08
C THR A 69 -3.21 -7.65 -2.56
N VAL A 70 -3.85 -6.62 -3.09
CA VAL A 70 -3.72 -5.25 -2.59
C VAL A 70 -4.68 -5.08 -1.41
N ILE A 71 -4.12 -4.85 -0.23
CA ILE A 71 -4.89 -4.68 1.02
C ILE A 71 -4.96 -3.21 1.47
N GLY A 72 -4.20 -2.32 0.83
CA GLY A 72 -4.25 -0.89 1.06
C GLY A 72 -3.44 -0.10 0.04
N ALA A 73 -3.77 1.17 -0.14
CA ALA A 73 -2.99 2.10 -0.94
C ALA A 73 -3.07 3.50 -0.34
N ALA A 74 -1.93 4.16 -0.21
CA ALA A 74 -1.83 5.52 0.31
C ALA A 74 -0.71 6.28 -0.41
N GLY A 75 -1.05 7.42 -1.02
CA GLY A 75 -0.11 8.20 -1.82
C GLY A 75 0.54 7.36 -2.94
N GLN A 76 1.88 7.34 -2.96
CA GLN A 76 2.69 6.60 -3.93
C GLN A 76 2.95 5.13 -3.57
N PHE A 77 2.36 4.63 -2.48
CA PHE A 77 2.61 3.27 -1.99
C PHE A 77 1.33 2.42 -2.02
N ALA A 78 1.53 1.12 -2.22
CA ALA A 78 0.54 0.09 -2.05
C ALA A 78 1.03 -0.91 -0.99
N VAL A 79 0.11 -1.40 -0.17
CA VAL A 79 0.35 -2.48 0.77
C VAL A 79 -0.26 -3.74 0.17
N ILE A 80 0.58 -4.77 -0.02
CA ILE A 80 0.20 -6.02 -0.66
C ILE A 80 0.52 -7.24 0.21
N THR A 81 -0.15 -8.34 -0.06
CA THR A 81 0.18 -9.68 0.49
C THR A 81 0.40 -10.68 -0.66
N GLY A 82 0.96 -11.84 -0.33
CA GLY A 82 1.24 -12.92 -1.28
C GLY A 82 2.65 -12.87 -1.90
N LEU A 83 3.52 -11.99 -1.41
CA LEU A 83 4.91 -11.93 -1.83
C LEU A 83 5.80 -12.76 -0.90
N ALA A 84 6.70 -13.57 -1.48
CA ALA A 84 7.67 -14.33 -0.70
C ALA A 84 8.67 -13.41 0.02
N PRO A 85 9.10 -13.72 1.26
CA PRO A 85 10.12 -12.95 1.95
C PRO A 85 11.42 -12.87 1.13
N GLY A 86 12.01 -11.68 1.06
CA GLY A 86 13.26 -11.45 0.31
C GLY A 86 13.12 -11.35 -1.22
N ALA A 87 11.90 -11.46 -1.75
CA ALA A 87 11.64 -11.27 -3.18
C ALA A 87 11.95 -9.82 -3.62
N ARG A 88 12.67 -9.68 -4.74
CA ARG A 88 12.94 -8.38 -5.36
C ARG A 88 11.91 -8.07 -6.42
N VAL A 89 11.20 -6.96 -6.28
CA VAL A 89 10.14 -6.53 -7.20
C VAL A 89 10.66 -5.45 -8.14
N ALA A 90 10.27 -5.50 -9.41
CA ALA A 90 10.54 -4.45 -10.38
C ALA A 90 9.67 -3.21 -10.10
N VAL A 91 10.30 -2.05 -9.83
CA VAL A 91 9.62 -0.80 -9.44
C VAL A 91 9.59 0.26 -10.54
N SER A 92 10.33 0.04 -11.63
CA SER A 92 10.48 0.94 -12.79
C SER A 92 10.55 0.11 -14.08
N GLY A 93 10.04 0.64 -15.20
CA GLY A 93 10.03 -0.09 -16.49
C GLY A 93 8.94 -1.16 -16.58
N VAL A 94 7.99 -1.17 -15.65
CA VAL A 94 6.91 -2.16 -15.55
C VAL A 94 6.01 -2.17 -16.81
N SER A 95 5.84 -0.99 -17.44
CA SER A 95 5.14 -0.87 -18.74
C SER A 95 5.91 -1.50 -19.90
N GLN A 96 7.25 -1.46 -19.88
CA GLN A 96 8.10 -2.05 -20.93
C GLN A 96 8.15 -3.58 -20.78
N LEU A 97 8.15 -4.09 -19.54
CA LEU A 97 8.06 -5.53 -19.25
C LEU A 97 6.71 -6.14 -19.68
N LYS A 98 5.61 -5.38 -19.57
CA LYS A 98 4.31 -5.81 -20.10
C LYS A 98 4.35 -5.97 -21.63
N SER A 99 4.95 -5.02 -22.35
CA SER A 99 5.05 -5.08 -23.81
C SER A 99 5.97 -6.21 -24.32
N ALA A 100 6.93 -6.68 -23.51
CA ALA A 100 7.81 -7.78 -23.88
C ALA A 100 7.21 -9.18 -23.66
N LEU A 101 6.11 -9.29 -22.90
CA LEU A 101 5.42 -10.57 -22.64
C LEU A 101 4.20 -10.79 -23.56
N ASP A 102 3.71 -9.72 -24.21
CA ASP A 102 2.58 -9.74 -25.15
C ASP A 102 3.05 -9.85 -26.64
N GLN A 103 4.32 -10.23 -26.90
CA GLN A 103 4.88 -10.49 -28.25
C GLN A 103 5.21 -11.97 -28.46
#